data_AF-A0A2G5QU23-F1
#
_entry.id   AF-A0A2G5QU23-F1
#
_cell.length_a   1.000
_cell.length_b   1.000
_cell.length_c   1.000
_cell.angle_alpha   90.00
_cell.angle_beta   90.00
_cell.angle_gamma   90.00
#
_symmetry.space_group_name_H-M   'P 1'
#
loop_
_entity.id
_entity.type
_entity.pdbx_description
1 polymer ?
#
loop_
_entity_poly.entity_id
_entity_poly.type
_entity_poly.pdbx_seq_one_letter_code
_entity_poly.pdbx_strand_id
1 'polypeptide(L)'
;MIRFAALLTLGLAACAAAPVDSGVTARCDVTIKFGSYGMGIDQPLAATVADMVRTDPDIARSERKPWGREGEFDQCLTVKPGRNVKAIYERYRALLPAKNLKAPTSIEGPDGVRFETIGPM
;
A
#
# COMPACT_ATOMS: atom_id res chain seq x y z
N MET A 1 -44.77 -58.37 -19.92
CA MET A 1 -44.09 -57.54 -20.93
C MET A 1 -43.49 -56.35 -20.22
N ILE A 2 -42.16 -56.25 -20.25
CA ILE A 2 -41.32 -55.28 -19.53
C ILE A 2 -41.28 -53.97 -20.34
N ARG A 3 -41.30 -52.81 -19.65
CA ARG A 3 -40.49 -51.63 -20.02
C ARG A 3 -40.48 -50.59 -18.90
N PHE A 4 -39.43 -50.64 -18.09
CA PHE A 4 -38.96 -49.58 -17.22
C PHE A 4 -38.46 -48.40 -18.08
N ALA A 5 -38.98 -47.20 -17.86
CA ALA A 5 -38.43 -45.97 -18.42
C ALA A 5 -37.52 -45.32 -17.36
N ALA A 6 -36.22 -45.55 -17.49
CA ALA A 6 -35.20 -44.89 -16.68
C ALA A 6 -34.93 -43.49 -17.26
N LEU A 7 -35.28 -42.45 -16.52
CA LEU A 7 -34.91 -41.06 -16.79
C LEU A 7 -33.47 -40.83 -16.32
N LEU A 8 -32.52 -40.79 -17.25
CA LEU A 8 -31.17 -40.29 -17.01
C LEU A 8 -31.22 -38.78 -16.78
N THR A 9 -31.04 -38.35 -15.53
CA THR A 9 -30.71 -36.96 -15.22
C THR A 9 -29.21 -36.76 -15.41
N LEU A 10 -28.82 -36.04 -16.47
CA LEU A 10 -27.45 -35.57 -16.66
C LEU A 10 -27.08 -34.61 -15.52
N GLY A 11 -26.18 -35.03 -14.64
CA GLY A 11 -25.54 -34.17 -13.66
C GLY A 11 -24.54 -33.25 -14.36
N LEU A 12 -24.84 -31.96 -14.46
CA LEU A 12 -23.83 -30.95 -14.73
C LEU A 12 -22.99 -30.74 -13.46
N ALA A 13 -21.87 -31.45 -13.36
CA ALA A 13 -20.82 -31.12 -12.41
C ALA A 13 -20.11 -29.85 -12.88
N ALA A 14 -20.65 -28.69 -12.46
CA ALA A 14 -19.93 -27.43 -12.59
C ALA A 14 -18.75 -27.45 -11.62
N CYS A 15 -17.53 -27.58 -12.16
CA CYS A 15 -16.33 -27.24 -11.41
C CYS A 15 -16.37 -25.75 -11.10
N ALA A 16 -16.96 -25.38 -9.96
CA ALA A 16 -16.75 -24.08 -9.36
C ALA A 16 -15.27 -24.04 -8.92
N ALA A 17 -14.42 -23.47 -9.78
CA ALA A 17 -13.10 -23.05 -9.35
C ALA A 17 -13.31 -22.06 -8.20
N ALA A 18 -12.95 -22.48 -6.98
CA ALA A 18 -12.99 -21.60 -5.83
C ALA A 18 -12.15 -20.35 -6.16
N PRO A 19 -12.64 -19.14 -5.85
CA PRO A 19 -11.79 -17.97 -5.94
C PRO A 19 -10.58 -18.23 -5.03
N VAL A 20 -9.39 -18.23 -5.62
CA VAL A 20 -8.16 -18.12 -4.85
C VAL A 20 -8.19 -16.75 -4.21
N ASP A 21 -8.74 -16.69 -3.01
CA ASP A 21 -8.53 -15.57 -2.11
C ASP A 21 -7.02 -15.52 -1.89
N SER A 22 -6.37 -14.67 -2.68
CA SER A 22 -4.98 -14.29 -2.49
C SER A 22 -4.98 -13.37 -1.28
N GLY A 23 -5.31 -13.94 -0.11
CA GLY A 23 -5.56 -13.32 1.18
C GLY A 23 -4.32 -12.71 1.82
N VAL A 24 -3.43 -12.16 1.00
CA VAL A 24 -2.55 -11.09 1.40
C VAL A 24 -3.29 -9.83 1.01
N THR A 25 -4.07 -9.27 1.94
CA THR A 25 -4.33 -7.82 1.91
C THR A 25 -2.98 -7.17 1.62
N ALA A 26 -2.81 -6.57 0.43
CA ALA A 26 -1.50 -6.16 -0.07
C ALA A 26 -0.85 -5.21 0.95
N ARG A 27 -0.03 -5.80 1.83
CA ARG A 27 0.61 -5.09 2.93
C ARG A 27 1.77 -4.36 2.29
N CYS A 28 1.76 -3.05 2.43
CA CYS A 28 2.87 -2.23 1.96
C CYS A 28 4.11 -2.62 2.74
N ASP A 29 5.24 -2.80 2.05
CA ASP A 29 6.53 -3.02 2.70
C ASP A 29 7.01 -1.74 3.40
N VAL A 30 6.69 -0.58 2.79
CA VAL A 30 6.89 0.75 3.36
C VAL A 30 5.64 1.58 3.09
N THR A 31 5.17 2.30 4.12
CA THR A 31 4.05 3.24 4.02
C THR A 31 4.49 4.62 4.46
N ILE A 32 4.34 5.63 3.60
CA ILE A 32 4.55 7.04 3.98
C ILE A 32 3.18 7.71 4.08
N LYS A 33 2.82 8.26 5.22
CA LYS A 33 1.52 8.90 5.46
C LYS A 33 1.68 10.42 5.45
N PHE A 34 0.92 11.07 4.59
CA PHE A 34 0.79 12.52 4.53
C PHE A 34 -0.53 12.91 5.16
N GLY A 35 -0.49 13.48 6.36
CA GLY A 35 -1.67 13.96 7.09
C GLY A 35 -1.79 15.47 7.06
N SER A 36 -2.89 16.00 7.59
CA SER A 36 -3.08 17.43 7.80
C SER A 36 -3.76 17.74 9.13
N TYR A 37 -3.60 18.98 9.59
CA TYR A 37 -4.29 19.58 10.74
C TYR A 37 -5.13 20.80 10.34
N GLY A 38 -5.66 20.86 9.12
CA GLY A 38 -6.56 21.94 8.68
C GLY A 38 -5.96 22.91 7.66
N MET A 39 -4.75 22.65 7.16
CA MET A 39 -4.05 23.52 6.20
C MET A 39 -3.51 22.76 4.99
N GLY A 40 -4.01 21.54 4.75
CA GLY A 40 -3.46 20.65 3.72
C GLY A 40 -2.17 19.96 4.14
N ILE A 41 -1.68 19.10 3.25
CA ILE A 41 -0.44 18.34 3.44
C ILE A 41 0.80 19.14 3.04
N ASP A 42 1.99 18.63 3.38
CA ASP A 42 3.25 19.14 2.84
C ASP A 42 3.43 18.73 1.36
N GLN A 43 2.86 19.52 0.45
CA GLN A 43 2.88 19.27 -0.99
C GLN A 43 4.31 19.17 -1.58
N PRO A 44 5.29 20.04 -1.23
CA PRO A 44 6.67 19.88 -1.69
C PRO A 44 7.31 18.54 -1.30
N LEU A 45 7.10 18.08 -0.05
CA LEU A 45 7.61 16.78 0.38
C LEU A 45 6.91 15.64 -0.37
N ALA A 46 5.59 15.72 -0.56
CA ALA A 46 4.83 14.74 -1.34
C ALA A 46 5.31 14.63 -2.79
N ALA A 47 5.63 15.76 -3.43
CA ALA A 47 6.21 15.80 -4.78
C ALA A 47 7.60 15.16 -4.82
N THR A 48 8.45 15.48 -3.83
CA THR A 48 9.80 14.90 -3.70
C THR A 48 9.75 13.38 -3.56
N VAL A 49 8.85 12.88 -2.71
CA VAL A 49 8.63 11.44 -2.55
C VAL A 49 8.11 10.83 -3.85
N ALA A 50 7.17 11.47 -4.55
CA ALA A 50 6.65 10.96 -5.82
C ALA A 50 7.74 10.84 -6.90
N ASP A 51 8.63 11.83 -7.01
CA ASP A 51 9.75 11.80 -7.95
C ASP A 51 10.78 10.72 -7.60
N MET A 52 11.08 10.56 -6.31
CA MET A 52 11.95 9.48 -5.84
C MET A 52 11.35 8.12 -6.19
N VAL A 53 10.08 7.87 -5.85
CA VAL A 53 9.40 6.59 -6.13
C VAL A 53 9.36 6.28 -7.61
N ARG A 54 9.13 7.29 -8.47
CA ARG A 54 9.08 7.12 -9.93
C ARG A 54 10.42 6.64 -10.51
N THR A 55 11.53 7.02 -9.89
CA THR A 55 12.88 6.71 -10.36
C THR A 55 13.55 5.57 -9.59
N ASP A 56 12.92 5.06 -8.53
CA ASP A 56 13.49 4.03 -7.66
C ASP A 56 13.41 2.63 -8.31
N PRO A 57 14.54 2.04 -8.73
CA PRO A 57 14.55 0.74 -9.40
C PRO A 57 14.25 -0.42 -8.45
N ASP A 58 14.25 -0.21 -7.13
CA ASP A 58 13.99 -1.26 -6.14
C ASP A 58 12.49 -1.41 -5.82
N ILE A 59 11.63 -0.49 -6.29
CA ILE A 59 10.18 -0.52 -6.08
C ILE A 59 9.50 -1.35 -7.19
N ALA A 60 8.67 -2.30 -6.79
CA ALA A 60 7.86 -3.14 -7.69
C ALA A 60 6.51 -2.50 -8.00
N ARG A 61 5.89 -1.88 -6.98
CA ARG A 61 4.59 -1.20 -7.08
C ARG A 61 4.56 -0.01 -6.13
N SER A 62 3.89 1.04 -6.59
CA SER A 62 3.59 2.23 -5.80
C SER A 62 2.09 2.52 -5.94
N GLU A 63 1.42 2.75 -4.82
CA GLU A 63 -0.01 3.07 -4.79
C GLU A 63 -0.28 4.22 -3.82
N ARG A 64 -1.01 5.23 -4.30
CA ARG A 64 -1.50 6.32 -3.47
C ARG A 64 -2.93 6.00 -3.01
N LYS A 65 -3.14 5.94 -1.70
CA LYS A 65 -4.42 5.65 -1.06
C LYS A 65 -4.95 6.91 -0.37
N PRO A 66 -5.74 7.75 -1.05
CA PRO A 66 -6.31 8.94 -0.44
C PRO A 66 -7.34 8.57 0.64
N TRP A 67 -7.37 9.34 1.72
CA TRP A 67 -8.31 9.10 2.82
C TRP A 67 -8.91 10.37 3.42
N GLY A 68 -8.36 11.55 3.13
CA GLY A 68 -8.86 12.82 3.63
C GLY A 68 -9.26 13.80 2.52
N ARG A 69 -9.74 14.99 2.92
CA ARG A 69 -10.27 16.02 2.01
C ARG A 69 -9.26 17.13 1.70
N GLU A 70 -8.19 17.23 2.48
CA GLU A 70 -7.16 18.27 2.37
C GLU A 70 -5.93 17.75 1.60
N GLY A 71 -6.10 16.62 0.92
CA GLY A 71 -5.06 15.93 0.17
C GLY A 71 -4.35 14.86 0.97
N GLU A 72 -4.90 14.40 2.10
CA GLU A 72 -4.26 13.35 2.90
C GLU A 72 -4.30 11.99 2.20
N PHE A 73 -3.17 11.27 2.26
CA PHE A 73 -3.03 9.96 1.65
C PHE A 73 -1.93 9.12 2.30
N ASP A 74 -2.04 7.81 2.11
CA ASP A 74 -0.97 6.86 2.36
C ASP A 74 -0.29 6.51 1.03
N GLN A 75 1.04 6.67 0.97
CA GLN A 75 1.89 6.19 -0.11
C GLN A 75 2.35 4.78 0.25
N CYS A 76 1.72 3.79 -0.38
CA CYS A 76 2.04 2.38 -0.23
C CYS A 76 3.13 1.99 -1.23
N LEU A 77 4.24 1.43 -0.73
CA LEU A 77 5.34 0.95 -1.56
C LEU A 77 5.49 -0.56 -1.37
N THR A 78 5.56 -1.27 -2.49
CA THR A 78 5.93 -2.69 -2.55
C THR A 78 7.33 -2.80 -3.14
N VAL A 79 8.21 -3.46 -2.42
CA VAL A 79 9.62 -3.65 -2.76
C VAL A 79 9.78 -4.88 -3.65
N LYS A 80 10.71 -4.83 -4.63
CA LYS A 80 11.00 -5.99 -5.47
C LYS A 80 11.54 -7.16 -4.64
N PRO A 81 11.18 -8.41 -4.98
CA PRO A 81 11.72 -9.59 -4.30
C PRO A 81 13.26 -9.59 -4.27
N GLY A 82 13.83 -10.01 -3.14
CA GLY A 82 15.29 -10.06 -2.93
C GLY A 82 15.96 -8.72 -2.60
N ARG A 83 15.21 -7.62 -2.51
CA ARG A 83 15.73 -6.33 -2.04
C ARG A 83 15.57 -6.19 -0.52
N ASN A 84 16.44 -5.39 0.08
CA ASN A 84 16.43 -5.14 1.51
C ASN A 84 15.40 -4.07 1.86
N VAL A 85 14.22 -4.50 2.35
CA VAL A 85 13.12 -3.59 2.73
C VAL A 85 13.53 -2.57 3.78
N LYS A 86 14.37 -2.95 4.76
CA LYS A 86 14.86 -2.01 5.78
C LYS A 86 15.71 -0.90 5.16
N ALA A 87 16.55 -1.23 4.17
CA ALA A 87 17.33 -0.22 3.46
C ALA A 87 16.44 0.73 2.62
N ILE A 88 15.32 0.22 2.09
CA ILE A 88 14.31 1.07 1.43
C ILE A 88 13.66 1.99 2.45
N TYR A 89 13.20 1.47 3.59
CA TYR A 89 12.65 2.28 4.68
C TYR A 89 13.59 3.43 5.08
N GLU A 90 14.86 3.14 5.37
CA GLU A 90 15.83 4.17 5.78
C GLU A 90 16.06 5.23 4.70
N ARG A 91 16.06 4.83 3.43
CA ARG A 91 16.20 5.76 2.29
C ARG A 91 15.05 6.75 2.22
N TYR A 92 13.81 6.28 2.35
CA TYR A 92 12.63 7.16 2.35
C TYR A 92 12.52 7.95 3.65
N ARG A 93 12.86 7.35 4.80
CA ARG A 93 12.92 8.04 6.09
C ARG A 93 13.90 9.22 6.06
N ALA A 94 15.00 9.10 5.33
CA ALA A 94 15.97 10.18 5.16
C ALA A 94 15.43 11.40 4.38
N LEU A 95 14.32 11.25 3.65
CA LEU A 95 13.63 12.37 2.99
C LEU A 95 12.75 13.17 3.96
N LEU A 96 12.28 12.54 5.05
CA LEU A 96 11.40 13.20 6.00
C LEU A 96 12.23 14.10 6.93
N PRO A 97 11.86 15.37 7.11
CA PRO A 97 12.57 16.25 8.03
C PRO A 97 12.29 15.82 9.48
N ALA A 98 13.24 16.07 10.39
CA ALA A 98 13.02 15.80 11.81
C ALA A 98 11.82 16.58 12.40
N LYS A 99 11.59 17.79 11.88
CA LYS A 99 10.43 18.64 12.17
C LYS A 99 9.77 19.03 10.86
N ASN A 100 8.46 18.81 10.74
CA ASN A 100 7.69 19.31 9.61
C ASN A 100 6.81 20.45 10.11
N LEU A 101 7.13 21.67 9.67
CA LEU A 101 6.41 22.88 10.10
C LEU A 101 5.11 23.12 9.32
N LYS A 102 4.85 22.32 8.28
CA LYS A 102 3.66 22.46 7.43
C LYS A 102 2.56 21.50 7.82
N ALA A 103 2.87 20.20 7.88
CA ALA A 103 1.88 19.16 8.11
C ALA A 103 2.52 17.88 8.66
N PRO A 104 1.80 17.06 9.44
CA PRO A 104 2.33 15.81 9.96
C PRO A 104 2.62 14.84 8.81
N THR A 105 3.83 14.29 8.81
CA THR A 105 4.24 13.21 7.90
C THR A 105 4.83 12.06 8.71
N SER A 106 4.51 10.82 8.36
CA SER A 106 5.11 9.65 9.02
C SER A 106 5.49 8.59 8.01
N ILE A 107 6.39 7.69 8.41
CA ILE A 107 6.79 6.53 7.64
C ILE A 107 6.78 5.29 8.54
N GLU A 108 6.19 4.21 8.04
CA GLU A 108 6.16 2.90 8.65
C GLU A 108 6.87 1.91 7.71
N GLY A 109 7.74 1.07 8.25
CA GLY A 109 8.50 0.07 7.52
C GLY A 109 8.22 -1.35 8.01
N PRO A 110 9.11 -2.31 7.71
CA PRO A 110 8.97 -3.68 8.15
C PRO A 110 9.02 -3.77 9.68
N ASP A 111 8.41 -4.81 10.24
CA ASP A 111 8.40 -5.08 11.69
C ASP A 111 7.78 -3.95 12.55
N GLY A 112 7.01 -3.04 11.93
CA GLY A 112 6.35 -1.93 12.62
C GLY A 112 7.28 -0.77 12.98
N VAL A 113 8.49 -0.72 12.43
CA VAL A 113 9.39 0.43 12.62
C VAL A 113 8.70 1.70 12.09
N ARG A 114 8.66 2.74 12.91
CA ARG A 114 7.95 3.97 12.59
C ARG A 114 8.77 5.21 12.92
N PHE A 115 8.72 6.18 12.04
CA PHE A 115 9.19 7.54 12.28
C PHE A 115 8.06 8.52 11.96
N GLU A 116 7.93 9.56 12.78
CA GLU A 116 6.93 10.61 12.60
C GLU A 116 7.60 11.96 12.79
N THR A 117 7.35 12.87 11.86
CA THR A 117 7.84 14.25 11.97
C THR A 117 7.15 14.92 13.15
N ILE A 118 7.89 15.66 13.98
CA ILE A 118 7.26 16.53 14.97
C ILE A 118 6.46 17.60 14.20
N GLY A 119 5.14 17.60 14.36
CA GLY A 119 4.24 18.58 13.73
C GLY A 119 4.38 19.98 14.35
N PRO A 120 3.82 21.01 13.71
CA PRO A 120 3.72 22.32 14.33
C PRO A 120 2.83 22.20 15.57
N MET A 121 3.38 22.51 16.75
CA MET A 121 2.61 22.71 17.98
C MET A 121 1.91 24.06 17.96
#